data_AF-A0A6A3DPF3-F1
#
_entry.id   AF-A0A6A3DPF3-F1
#
_cell.length_a   1.000
_cell.length_b   1.000
_cell.length_c   1.000
_cell.angle_alpha   90.00
_cell.angle_beta   90.00
_cell.angle_gamma   90.00
#
_symmetry.space_group_name_H-M   'P 1'
#
loop_
_entity.id
_entity.type
_entity.pdbx_description
1 polymer ?
#
loop_
_entity_poly.entity_id
_entity_poly.type
_entity_poly.pdbx_seq_one_letter_code
_entity_poly.pdbx_strand_id
1 'polypeptide(L)'
;MVTYRNKPFIFGRLLMIFIMGLLFCTVFYSFDPTQVSVVMGVIFAAVMFLSMGQSSQIPTYMAEREVFYKQRGANFFRTASYVLATSVSQIPLAVVETIIFGSLVYWICGFVSEAKLFIIFELILLLSNLAMGMWFFFLSAIGRNGGLWVWCRCWCSSSSLVSS
;
A
#
# COMPACT_ATOMS: atom_id res chain seq x y z
N MET A 1 2.37 13.11 -11.23
CA MET A 1 1.11 13.88 -11.37
C MET A 1 0.17 13.38 -12.50
N VAL A 2 0.41 12.22 -13.13
CA VAL A 2 -0.53 11.64 -14.12
C VAL A 2 -1.65 10.84 -13.45
N THR A 3 -1.42 10.30 -12.25
CA THR A 3 -2.37 9.46 -11.50
C THR A 3 -3.59 10.24 -10.97
N TYR A 4 -3.46 11.55 -10.69
CA TYR A 4 -4.57 12.38 -10.18
C TYR A 4 -5.65 12.70 -11.24
N ARG A 5 -5.30 12.69 -12.55
CA ARG A 5 -6.30 12.88 -13.62
C ARG A 5 -7.18 11.66 -13.84
N ASN A 6 -6.72 10.46 -13.49
CA ASN A 6 -7.48 9.22 -13.63
C ASN A 6 -8.36 8.95 -12.41
N LYS A 7 -9.26 9.90 -12.12
CA LYS A 7 -10.35 9.77 -11.13
C LYS A 7 -11.09 8.42 -11.19
N PRO A 8 -11.42 7.84 -12.37
CA PRO A 8 -12.11 6.54 -12.42
C PRO A 8 -11.27 5.37 -11.87
N PHE A 9 -9.94 5.41 -11.99
CA PHE A 9 -9.07 4.35 -11.48
C PHE A 9 -9.01 4.37 -9.94
N ILE A 10 -8.83 5.56 -9.36
CA ILE A 10 -8.82 5.74 -7.89
C ILE A 10 -10.19 5.41 -7.31
N PHE A 11 -11.27 5.87 -7.95
CA PHE A 11 -12.64 5.61 -7.51
C PHE A 11 -13.00 4.13 -7.60
N GLY A 12 -12.70 3.45 -8.71
CA GLY A 12 -12.95 2.02 -8.85
C GLY A 12 -12.20 1.19 -7.82
N ARG A 13 -10.99 1.62 -7.46
CA ARG A 13 -10.21 0.97 -6.42
C ARG A 13 -10.79 1.19 -5.02
N LEU A 14 -11.12 2.43 -4.66
CA LEU A 14 -11.79 2.74 -3.39
C LEU A 14 -13.10 1.98 -3.24
N LEU A 15 -13.86 1.84 -4.34
CA LEU A 15 -15.10 1.07 -4.37
C LEU A 15 -14.85 -0.43 -4.14
N MET A 16 -13.82 -1.02 -4.75
CA MET A 16 -13.43 -2.41 -4.50
C MET A 16 -13.06 -2.65 -3.02
N ILE A 17 -12.24 -1.76 -2.45
CA ILE A 17 -11.85 -1.82 -1.03
C ILE A 17 -13.07 -1.70 -0.13
N PHE A 18 -13.98 -0.77 -0.44
CA PHE A 18 -15.20 -0.56 0.33
C PHE A 18 -16.09 -1.81 0.33
N ILE A 19 -16.31 -2.44 -0.83
CA ILE A 19 -17.10 -3.68 -0.94
C ILE A 19 -16.44 -4.81 -0.15
N MET A 20 -15.12 -4.97 -0.28
CA MET A 20 -14.38 -5.99 0.47
C MET A 20 -14.44 -5.76 1.98
N GLY A 21 -14.33 -4.50 2.43
CA GLY A 21 -14.51 -4.11 3.82
C GLY A 21 -15.91 -4.41 4.33
N LEU A 22 -16.94 -4.15 3.52
CA LEU A 22 -18.33 -4.42 3.88
C LEU A 22 -18.58 -5.94 4.01
N LEU A 23 -18.06 -6.74 3.08
CA LEU A 23 -18.12 -8.21 3.17
C LEU A 23 -17.45 -8.71 4.45
N PHE A 24 -16.24 -8.21 4.76
CA PHE A 24 -15.55 -8.55 5.99
C PHE A 24 -16.38 -8.18 7.23
N CYS A 25 -16.96 -6.98 7.27
CA CYS A 25 -17.79 -6.54 8.38
C CYS A 25 -19.06 -7.38 8.55
N THR A 26 -19.67 -7.86 7.46
CA THR A 26 -20.85 -8.75 7.54
C THR A 26 -20.55 -10.13 8.10
N VAL A 27 -19.33 -10.65 7.88
CA VAL A 27 -18.88 -11.92 8.46
C VAL A 27 -18.72 -11.79 9.98
N PHE A 28 -18.34 -10.60 10.46
CA PHE A 28 -18.07 -10.34 11.87
C PHE A 28 -19.16 -9.57 12.64
N TYR A 29 -20.41 -9.70 12.19
CA TYR A 29 -21.55 -9.06 12.84
C TYR A 29 -21.89 -9.73 14.19
N SER A 30 -21.79 -8.96 15.29
CA SER A 30 -22.08 -9.37 16.68
C SER A 30 -21.19 -10.48 17.26
N PHE A 31 -19.93 -10.15 17.55
CA PHE A 31 -19.04 -11.02 18.33
C PHE A 31 -19.02 -10.66 19.82
N ASP A 32 -19.12 -11.69 20.68
CA ASP A 32 -18.95 -11.53 22.12
C ASP A 32 -17.49 -11.17 22.46
N PRO A 33 -17.22 -10.01 23.09
CA PRO A 33 -15.87 -9.56 23.43
C PRO A 33 -15.22 -10.37 24.57
N THR A 34 -15.91 -11.38 25.10
CA THR A 34 -15.43 -12.24 26.19
C THR A 34 -14.41 -13.26 25.72
N GLN A 35 -14.37 -13.57 24.42
CA GLN A 35 -13.42 -14.52 23.83
C GLN A 35 -12.25 -13.80 23.16
N VAL A 36 -11.14 -13.65 23.89
CA VAL A 36 -9.91 -12.98 23.41
C VAL A 36 -9.38 -13.59 22.11
N SER A 37 -9.54 -14.91 21.92
CA SER A 37 -9.13 -15.62 20.70
C SER A 37 -9.87 -15.14 19.45
N VAL A 38 -11.16 -14.78 19.58
CA VAL A 38 -11.96 -14.28 18.46
C VAL A 38 -11.49 -12.89 18.06
N VAL A 39 -11.27 -12.01 19.04
CA VAL A 39 -10.78 -10.64 18.81
C VAL A 39 -9.42 -10.65 18.09
N MET A 40 -8.49 -11.48 18.54
CA MET A 40 -7.20 -11.65 17.85
C MET A 40 -7.37 -12.16 16.41
N GLY A 41 -8.30 -13.10 16.20
CA GLY A 41 -8.64 -13.63 14.87
C GLY A 41 -9.17 -12.56 13.92
N VAL A 42 -10.04 -11.66 14.41
CA VAL A 42 -10.59 -10.55 13.60
C VAL A 42 -9.48 -9.61 13.16
N ILE A 43 -8.61 -9.20 14.10
CA ILE A 43 -7.51 -8.27 13.82
C ILE A 43 -6.52 -8.91 12.82
N PHE A 44 -6.21 -10.19 13.00
CA PHE A 44 -5.34 -10.93 12.08
C PHE A 44 -5.95 -11.02 10.67
N ALA A 45 -7.22 -11.40 10.57
CA ALA A 45 -7.91 -11.53 9.29
C ALA A 45 -8.04 -10.18 8.56
N ALA A 46 -8.28 -9.09 9.30
CA ALA A 46 -8.30 -7.73 8.77
C ALA A 46 -6.95 -7.34 8.13
N VAL A 47 -5.84 -7.56 8.84
CA VAL A 47 -4.48 -7.28 8.32
C VAL A 47 -4.15 -8.15 7.11
N MET A 48 -4.55 -9.43 7.12
CA MET A 48 -4.34 -10.35 6.01
C MET A 48 -5.09 -9.88 4.75
N PHE A 49 -6.31 -9.37 4.91
CA PHE A 49 -7.11 -8.87 3.80
C PHE A 49 -6.50 -7.61 3.17
N LEU A 50 -6.08 -6.65 3.99
CA LEU A 50 -5.34 -5.46 3.55
C LEU A 50 -4.05 -5.85 2.80
N SER A 51 -3.33 -6.84 3.32
CA SER A 51 -2.10 -7.36 2.70
C SER A 51 -2.34 -7.98 1.32
N MET A 52 -3.43 -8.74 1.16
CA MET A 52 -3.83 -9.26 -0.15
C MET A 52 -4.21 -8.13 -1.11
N GLY A 53 -4.86 -7.06 -0.62
CA GLY A 53 -5.13 -5.85 -1.40
C GLY A 53 -3.87 -5.22 -1.99
N GLN A 54 -2.78 -5.18 -1.22
CA GLN A 54 -1.49 -4.63 -1.67
C GLN A 54 -0.84 -5.45 -2.80
N SER A 55 -1.09 -6.76 -2.88
CA SER A 55 -0.57 -7.61 -3.96
C SER A 55 -1.13 -7.25 -5.34
N SER A 56 -2.36 -6.73 -5.39
CA SER A 56 -3.01 -6.28 -6.63
C SER A 56 -2.37 -5.02 -7.23
N GLN A 57 -1.50 -4.33 -6.48
CA GLN A 57 -0.84 -3.09 -6.93
C GLN A 57 0.38 -3.32 -7.82
N ILE A 58 0.98 -4.52 -7.80
CA ILE A 58 2.17 -4.88 -8.58
C ILE A 58 2.06 -4.48 -10.07
N PRO A 59 0.99 -4.82 -10.81
CA PRO A 59 0.85 -4.42 -12.22
C PRO A 59 0.78 -2.90 -12.41
N THR A 60 0.25 -2.17 -11.44
CA THR A 60 0.20 -0.71 -11.49
C THR A 60 1.61 -0.12 -11.39
N TYR A 61 2.45 -0.65 -10.49
CA TYR A 61 3.86 -0.25 -10.40
C TYR A 61 4.67 -0.60 -11.65
N MET A 62 4.36 -1.72 -12.32
CA MET A 62 5.00 -2.08 -13.59
C MET A 62 4.65 -1.10 -14.71
N ALA A 63 3.37 -0.71 -14.84
CA ALA A 63 2.94 0.27 -15.85
C ALA A 63 3.60 1.65 -15.65
N GLU A 64 3.71 2.12 -14.40
CA GLU A 64 4.40 3.38 -14.09
C GLU A 64 5.91 3.31 -14.40
N ARG A 65 6.53 2.16 -14.19
CA ARG A 65 7.96 1.91 -14.47
C ARG A 65 8.28 2.00 -15.97
N GLU A 66 7.41 1.51 -16.85
CA GLU A 66 7.61 1.58 -18.31
C GLU A 66 7.61 3.03 -18.82
N VAL A 67 6.70 3.86 -18.30
CA VAL A 67 6.64 5.29 -18.61
C VAL A 67 7.92 6.00 -18.13
N PHE A 68 8.40 5.66 -16.93
CA PHE A 68 9.66 6.19 -16.40
C PHE A 68 10.87 5.80 -17.27
N TYR A 69 10.94 4.56 -17.77
CA TYR A 69 12.03 4.13 -18.64
C TYR A 69 12.09 4.91 -19.95
N LYS A 70 10.93 5.26 -20.54
CA LYS A 70 10.86 6.13 -21.73
C LYS A 70 11.37 7.55 -21.43
N GLN A 71 10.97 8.13 -20.30
CA GLN A 71 11.38 9.48 -19.88
C GLN A 71 12.87 9.55 -19.50
N ARG A 72 13.41 8.47 -18.91
CA ARG A 72 14.82 8.37 -18.55
C ARG A 72 15.74 8.28 -19.77
N GLY A 73 15.28 7.70 -20.87
CA GLY A 73 16.01 7.71 -22.15
C GLY A 73 16.31 9.11 -22.68
N ALA A 74 15.54 10.11 -22.25
CA ALA A 74 15.76 11.53 -22.53
C ALA A 74 16.57 12.27 -21.42
N ASN A 75 17.17 11.54 -20.47
CA ASN A 75 18.03 12.04 -19.38
C ASN A 75 17.41 13.09 -18.42
N PHE A 76 16.09 13.23 -18.37
CA PHE A 76 15.44 14.26 -17.55
C PHE A 76 15.39 13.98 -16.03
N PHE A 77 15.43 12.71 -15.56
CA PHE A 77 15.23 12.38 -14.13
C PHE A 77 16.19 11.32 -13.56
N ARG A 78 16.67 11.57 -12.32
CA ARG A 78 17.49 10.65 -11.52
C ARG A 78 16.62 9.61 -10.81
N THR A 79 17.12 8.38 -10.66
CA THR A 79 16.41 7.25 -10.06
C THR A 79 15.90 7.52 -8.64
N ALA A 80 16.65 8.31 -7.85
CA ALA A 80 16.26 8.69 -6.49
C ALA A 80 14.98 9.53 -6.46
N SER A 81 14.81 10.45 -7.41
CA SER A 81 13.61 11.30 -7.50
C SER A 81 12.36 10.50 -7.84
N TYR A 82 12.50 9.42 -8.61
CA TYR A 82 11.38 8.52 -8.91
C TYR A 82 10.89 7.80 -7.65
N VAL A 83 11.79 7.18 -6.88
CA VAL A 83 11.43 6.47 -5.65
C VAL A 83 10.71 7.39 -4.66
N LEU A 84 11.23 8.61 -4.46
CA LEU A 84 10.60 9.60 -3.58
C LEU A 84 9.21 10.01 -4.10
N ALA A 85 9.06 10.23 -5.41
CA ALA A 85 7.76 10.58 -5.99
C ALA A 85 6.73 9.46 -5.81
N THR A 86 7.13 8.19 -6.00
CA THR A 86 6.23 7.05 -5.85
C THR A 86 5.81 6.86 -4.39
N SER A 87 6.74 6.94 -3.44
CA SER A 87 6.43 6.86 -2.01
C SER A 87 5.48 7.97 -1.57
N VAL A 88 5.70 9.21 -1.99
CA VAL A 88 4.82 10.34 -1.67
C VAL A 88 3.41 10.16 -2.23
N SER A 89 3.26 9.55 -3.42
CA SER A 89 1.93 9.28 -3.98
C SER A 89 1.19 8.12 -3.32
N GLN A 90 1.91 7.14 -2.76
CA GLN A 90 1.30 5.97 -2.13
C GLN A 90 0.75 6.26 -0.73
N ILE A 91 1.45 7.09 0.05
CA ILE A 91 1.06 7.43 1.42
C ILE A 91 -0.39 7.93 1.54
N PRO A 92 -0.85 8.94 0.77
CA PRO A 92 -2.23 9.43 0.91
C PRO A 92 -3.28 8.41 0.47
N LEU A 93 -2.97 7.56 -0.51
CA LEU A 93 -3.89 6.50 -0.94
C LEU A 93 -4.03 5.41 0.14
N ALA A 94 -2.92 4.99 0.74
CA ALA A 94 -2.91 4.02 1.83
C ALA A 94 -3.66 4.54 3.05
N VAL A 95 -3.46 5.82 3.43
CA VAL A 95 -4.17 6.46 4.55
C VAL A 95 -5.68 6.46 4.34
N VAL A 96 -6.16 6.83 3.15
CA VAL A 96 -7.60 6.86 2.87
C VAL A 96 -8.19 5.45 2.86
N GLU A 97 -7.49 4.49 2.26
CA GLU A 97 -7.88 3.07 2.25
C GLU A 97 -8.02 2.51 3.67
N THR A 98 -7.03 2.76 4.53
CA THR A 98 -7.04 2.26 5.92
C THR A 98 -8.10 2.95 6.76
N ILE A 99 -8.29 4.27 6.63
CA ILE A 99 -9.33 5.00 7.39
C ILE A 99 -10.73 4.50 7.06
N ILE A 100 -11.04 4.27 5.78
CA ILE A 100 -12.35 3.76 5.37
C ILE A 100 -12.56 2.34 5.91
N PHE A 101 -11.57 1.46 5.74
CA PHE A 101 -11.69 0.08 6.20
C PHE A 101 -11.69 -0.04 7.74
N GLY A 102 -10.79 0.66 8.42
CA GLY A 102 -10.65 0.68 9.88
C GLY A 102 -11.88 1.24 10.59
N SER A 103 -12.44 2.34 10.06
CA SER A 103 -13.71 2.88 10.59
C SER A 103 -14.86 1.90 10.42
N LEU A 104 -15.04 1.27 9.25
CA LEU A 104 -16.10 0.27 9.03
C LEU A 104 -15.99 -0.91 10.02
N VAL A 105 -14.78 -1.48 10.15
CA VAL A 105 -14.55 -2.62 11.05
C VAL A 105 -14.81 -2.23 12.50
N TYR A 106 -14.37 -1.05 12.94
CA TYR A 106 -14.57 -0.61 14.32
C TYR A 106 -16.05 -0.41 14.67
N TRP A 107 -16.82 0.25 13.79
CA TRP A 107 -18.24 0.49 14.02
C TRP A 107 -19.09 -0.78 13.95
N ILE A 108 -18.75 -1.73 13.08
CA ILE A 108 -19.57 -2.93 12.84
C ILE A 108 -19.19 -4.08 13.77
N CYS A 109 -17.91 -4.23 14.16
CA CYS A 109 -17.49 -5.26 15.13
C CYS A 109 -17.87 -4.91 16.58
N GLY A 110 -18.33 -3.68 16.87
CA GLY A 110 -18.78 -3.30 18.21
C GLY A 110 -17.66 -3.25 19.25
N PHE A 111 -16.47 -2.77 18.87
CA PHE A 111 -15.36 -2.58 19.82
C PHE A 111 -15.71 -1.54 20.89
N VAL A 112 -15.08 -1.67 22.07
CA VAL A 112 -15.24 -0.72 23.20
C VAL A 112 -14.94 0.70 22.71
N SER A 113 -15.87 1.62 23.01
CA SER A 113 -15.90 3.03 22.58
C SER A 113 -14.85 3.92 23.25
N GLU A 114 -13.60 3.45 23.34
CA GLU A 114 -12.46 4.26 23.76
C GLU A 114 -11.71 4.79 22.55
N ALA A 115 -11.65 6.13 22.42
CA ALA A 115 -10.95 6.82 21.34
C ALA A 115 -9.44 6.44 21.28
N LYS A 116 -8.83 6.14 22.43
CA LYS A 116 -7.41 5.74 22.49
C LYS A 116 -7.18 4.37 21.84
N LEU A 117 -8.05 3.39 22.11
CA LEU A 117 -7.95 2.06 21.54
C LEU A 117 -8.22 2.08 20.03
N PHE A 118 -9.18 2.91 19.60
CA PHE A 118 -9.45 3.15 18.18
C PHE A 118 -8.21 3.68 17.43
N ILE A 119 -7.56 4.73 17.95
CA ILE A 119 -6.39 5.33 17.29
C ILE A 119 -5.22 4.34 17.21
N ILE A 120 -5.00 3.53 18.25
CA ILE A 120 -3.94 2.52 18.26
C ILE A 120 -4.22 1.44 17.20
N PHE A 121 -5.45 0.95 17.12
CA PHE A 121 -5.86 -0.02 16.12
C PHE A 121 -5.68 0.51 14.69
N GLU A 122 -6.17 1.73 14.44
CA GLU A 122 -6.05 2.42 13.16
C GLU A 122 -4.58 2.61 12.74
N LEU A 123 -3.72 3.02 13.69
CA LEU A 123 -2.28 3.15 13.46
C LEU A 123 -1.60 1.82 13.13
N ILE A 124 -1.98 0.72 13.79
CA ILE A 124 -1.41 -0.61 13.50
C ILE A 124 -1.82 -1.08 12.10
N LEU A 125 -3.07 -0.84 11.69
CA LEU A 125 -3.52 -1.15 10.33
C LEU A 125 -2.79 -0.30 9.29
N LEU A 126 -2.61 0.99 9.56
CA LEU A 126 -1.91 1.91 8.67
C LEU A 126 -0.43 1.55 8.52
N LEU A 127 0.26 1.26 9.63
CA LEU A 127 1.66 0.87 9.63
C LEU A 127 1.87 -0.48 8.92
N SER A 128 0.99 -1.46 9.14
CA SER A 128 1.09 -2.77 8.46
C SER A 128 0.82 -2.67 6.96
N ASN A 129 -0.18 -1.89 6.53
CA ASN A 129 -0.45 -1.64 5.12
C ASN A 129 0.73 -0.94 4.44
N LEU A 130 1.31 0.09 5.07
CA LEU A 130 2.48 0.79 4.53
C LEU A 130 3.72 -0.10 4.47
N ALA A 131 3.98 -0.92 5.50
CA ALA A 131 5.08 -1.86 5.51
C ALA A 131 4.95 -2.89 4.38
N MET A 132 3.74 -3.41 4.16
CA MET A 132 3.47 -4.36 3.09
C MET A 132 3.60 -3.70 1.70
N GLY A 133 3.12 -2.46 1.54
CA GLY A 133 3.30 -1.67 0.31
C GLY A 133 4.78 -1.46 -0.04
N MET A 134 5.60 -1.11 0.96
CA MET A 134 7.05 -0.97 0.80
C MET A 134 7.73 -2.30 0.47
N TRP A 135 7.28 -3.41 1.07
CA TRP A 135 7.76 -4.75 0.74
C TRP A 135 7.47 -5.11 -0.73
N PHE A 136 6.26 -4.84 -1.23
CA PHE A 136 5.92 -5.06 -2.64
C PHE A 136 6.70 -4.16 -3.61
N PHE A 137 7.01 -2.92 -3.20
CA PHE A 137 7.89 -2.04 -3.96
C PHE A 137 9.32 -2.60 -4.05
N PHE A 138 9.84 -3.11 -2.93
CA PHE A 138 11.15 -3.77 -2.89
C PHE A 138 11.17 -5.04 -3.76
N LEU A 139 10.14 -5.88 -3.69
CA LEU A 139 9.95 -7.03 -4.57
C LEU A 139 9.88 -6.62 -6.05
N SER A 140 9.24 -5.51 -6.38
CA SER A 140 9.19 -4.98 -7.77
C SER A 140 10.55 -4.46 -8.25
N ALA A 141 11.42 -4.05 -7.33
CA ALA A 141 12.80 -3.66 -7.62
C ALA A 141 13.70 -4.89 -7.85
N ILE A 142 13.55 -5.94 -7.04
CA ILE A 142 14.29 -7.21 -7.14
C ILE A 142 13.81 -8.06 -8.31
N GLY A 143 12.49 -8.13 -8.50
CA GLY A 143 11.81 -8.86 -9.56
C GLY A 143 12.26 -8.34 -10.90
N ARG A 144 13.26 -9.01 -11.46
CA ARG A 144 13.86 -8.62 -12.72
C ARG A 144 14.32 -9.84 -13.48
N ASN A 145 13.43 -10.38 -14.29
CA ASN A 145 13.89 -10.98 -15.53
C ASN A 145 13.90 -9.88 -16.61
N GLY A 146 15.10 -9.53 -17.10
CA GLY A 146 15.30 -8.64 -18.26
C GLY A 146 16.06 -7.33 -18.02
N GLY A 147 16.19 -6.84 -16.78
CA GLY A 147 16.84 -5.54 -16.52
C GLY A 147 18.13 -5.56 -15.71
N LEU A 148 18.50 -6.66 -15.03
CA LEU A 148 19.47 -6.67 -13.91
C LEU A 148 20.76 -5.89 -14.24
N TRP A 149 21.21 -6.06 -15.48
CA TRP A 149 22.33 -5.38 -16.12
C TRP A 149 22.28 -3.84 -16.16
N VAL A 150 21.11 -3.21 -16.30
CA VAL A 150 20.99 -1.73 -16.41
C VAL A 150 21.06 -1.04 -15.04
N TRP A 151 20.46 -1.60 -13.98
CA TRP A 151 20.60 -0.99 -12.64
C TRP A 151 21.95 -1.25 -12.00
N CYS A 152 22.57 -2.41 -12.19
CA CYS A 152 23.92 -2.64 -11.66
C CYS A 152 24.91 -1.62 -12.24
N ARG A 153 24.75 -1.28 -13.53
CA ARG A 153 25.48 -0.19 -14.19
C ARG A 153 25.14 1.20 -13.65
N CYS A 154 23.86 1.45 -13.29
CA CYS A 154 23.44 2.73 -12.69
C CYS A 154 23.87 2.91 -11.23
N TRP A 155 24.01 1.83 -10.47
CA TRP A 155 24.48 1.90 -9.09
C TRP A 155 26.00 2.11 -9.06
N CYS A 156 26.74 1.39 -9.93
CA CYS A 156 28.19 1.57 -10.09
C CYS A 156 28.57 2.97 -10.65
N SER A 157 27.73 3.56 -11.51
CA SER A 157 27.92 4.94 -12.02
C SER A 157 27.53 6.04 -11.02
N SER A 158 26.75 5.73 -9.97
CA SER A 158 26.38 6.70 -8.95
C SER A 158 27.38 6.74 -7.78
N SER A 159 28.20 5.69 -7.59
CA SER A 159 29.28 5.68 -6.59
C SER A 159 30.53 6.40 -7.06
N SER A 160 30.77 6.52 -8.37
CA SER A 160 31.94 7.23 -8.93
C SER A 160 31.79 8.76 -9.01
N LEU A 161 30.58 9.30 -8.85
CA LEU A 161 30.31 10.75 -8.86
C LEU A 161 30.31 11.40 -7.46
N VAL A 162 30.60 10.64 -6.41
CA VAL A 162 30.74 11.13 -5.02
C VAL A 162 32.21 11.11 -4.54
N SER A 163 33.14 10.61 -5.36
CA SER A 163 34.56 10.49 -5.00
C SER A 163 35.53 11.13 -6.00
N SER A 164 35.09 12.04 -6.87
CA SER A 164 35.97 12.79 -7.78
C SER A 164 35.42 14.18 -8.05
#